data_AF-A0A645EJ52-F1
#
_entry.id   AF-A0A645EJ52-F1
#
_cell.length_a   1.000
_cell.length_b   1.000
_cell.length_c   1.000
_cell.angle_alpha   90.00
_cell.angle_beta   90.00
_cell.angle_gamma   90.00
#
_symmetry.space_group_name_H-M   'P 1'
#
loop_
_entity.id
_entity.type
_entity.pdbx_description
1 polymer ?
#
loop_
_entity_poly.entity_id
_entity_poly.type
_entity_poly.pdbx_seq_one_letter_code
_entity_poly.pdbx_strand_id
1 'polypeptide(L)'
;MPLFVAPDSSDVWANPNLFELDEMGQPAKVAGVPPDYFSKTGQLWGNPLYKWDELAKDDYAWWRARFELLLKTVDIVRVDHFRGFEAYWAVPSGETTAVNGQWLKGPGIEFFATMRKYLGKLPIIAEDLGIITPEVDDLKNEFYFPGMKVLHFAFESNDDRCLPIIIDKNSVVYTGTHDNDTTVGWYNKLAAESPTTAKCVRELLGLADDSAAEIAGHRFVEYAYASNADTVIIPFQDILELGSESRMNLPGTIGDNWEWRCLKSAFTPELAGRLAELAARYSR
;
A
#
# COMPACT_ATOMS: atom_id res chain seq x y z
N MET A 1 -2.20 5.09 7.55
CA MET A 1 -3.12 6.24 7.63
C MET A 1 -3.69 6.46 6.23
N PRO A 2 -4.98 6.17 6.00
CA PRO A 2 -5.68 6.52 4.77
C PRO A 2 -5.49 7.99 4.42
N LEU A 3 -5.22 8.34 3.16
CA LEU A 3 -5.14 9.75 2.74
C LEU A 3 -6.44 10.47 3.08
N PHE A 4 -7.55 9.98 2.55
CA PHE A 4 -8.87 10.55 2.73
C PHE A 4 -9.58 9.98 3.97
N VAL A 5 -10.58 10.71 4.45
CA VAL A 5 -11.48 10.28 5.53
C VAL A 5 -12.82 9.85 4.95
N ALA A 6 -13.62 9.06 5.68
CA ALA A 6 -14.96 8.68 5.22
C ALA A 6 -15.90 9.90 5.21
N PRO A 7 -16.88 9.98 4.28
CA PRO A 7 -17.85 11.06 4.25
C PRO A 7 -18.68 11.11 5.54
N ASP A 8 -19.15 9.94 6.00
CA ASP A 8 -19.83 9.79 7.28
C ASP A 8 -18.82 9.62 8.43
N SER A 9 -18.14 10.71 8.79
CA SER A 9 -17.16 10.74 9.88
C SER A 9 -17.26 12.01 10.70
N SER A 10 -16.84 11.94 11.97
CA SER A 10 -16.72 13.14 12.82
C SER A 10 -15.74 14.17 12.25
N ASP A 11 -14.73 13.73 11.49
CA ASP A 11 -13.75 14.61 10.83
C ASP A 11 -14.43 15.56 9.85
N VAL A 12 -15.31 15.02 8.98
CA VAL A 12 -16.05 15.79 7.98
C VAL A 12 -17.15 16.61 8.64
N TRP A 13 -17.92 16.01 9.55
CA TRP A 13 -19.02 16.70 10.24
C TRP A 13 -18.55 17.93 11.04
N ALA A 14 -17.44 17.82 11.77
CA ALA A 14 -16.94 18.91 12.61
C ALA A 14 -16.13 19.96 11.82
N ASN A 15 -15.63 19.62 10.63
CA ASN A 15 -14.76 20.50 9.84
C ASN A 15 -15.22 20.62 8.36
N PRO A 16 -16.50 20.89 8.08
CA PRO A 16 -17.05 20.81 6.72
C PRO A 16 -16.40 21.82 5.75
N ASN A 17 -15.85 22.90 6.28
CA ASN A 17 -15.12 23.92 5.52
C ASN A 17 -13.80 23.40 4.91
N LEU A 18 -13.24 22.30 5.41
CA LEU A 18 -11.99 21.71 4.92
C LEU A 18 -12.19 20.74 3.74
N PHE A 19 -13.45 20.47 3.36
CA PHE A 19 -13.81 19.48 2.35
C PHE A 19 -14.64 20.08 1.20
N GLU A 20 -14.53 19.51 0.00
CA GLU A 20 -15.36 19.83 -1.17
C GLU A 20 -16.78 19.26 -1.02
N LEU A 21 -17.62 19.97 -0.26
CA LEU A 21 -19.03 19.63 -0.01
C LEU A 21 -19.99 20.59 -0.72
N ASP A 22 -21.17 20.10 -1.07
CA ASP A 22 -22.31 20.89 -1.56
C ASP A 22 -23.11 21.55 -0.42
N GLU A 23 -24.19 22.27 -0.76
CA GLU A 23 -25.04 22.97 0.21
C GLU A 23 -25.76 22.03 1.19
N MET A 24 -25.89 20.74 0.86
CA MET A 24 -26.48 19.71 1.70
C MET A 24 -25.43 18.95 2.52
N GLY A 25 -24.15 19.35 2.44
CA GLY A 25 -23.04 18.70 3.12
C GLY A 25 -22.62 17.37 2.50
N GLN A 26 -23.06 17.07 1.27
CA GLN A 26 -22.63 15.87 0.54
C GLN A 26 -21.36 16.18 -0.27
N PRO A 27 -20.49 15.18 -0.53
CA PRO A 27 -19.32 15.39 -1.38
C PRO A 27 -19.72 15.87 -2.79
N ALA A 28 -19.19 17.02 -3.22
CA ALA A 28 -19.40 17.53 -4.59
C ALA A 28 -18.56 16.75 -5.62
N LYS A 29 -17.39 16.30 -5.19
CA LYS A 29 -16.53 15.34 -5.88
C LYS A 29 -16.04 14.32 -4.87
N VAL A 30 -15.67 13.14 -5.37
CA VAL A 30 -15.19 12.04 -4.57
C VAL A 30 -13.84 11.54 -5.05
N ALA A 31 -13.11 10.93 -4.12
CA ALA A 31 -11.85 10.27 -4.40
C ALA A 31 -12.02 8.96 -5.19
N GLY A 32 -10.99 8.63 -5.94
CA GLY A 32 -10.84 7.35 -6.62
C GLY A 32 -9.46 7.25 -7.26
N VAL A 33 -9.32 6.31 -8.18
CA VAL A 33 -8.19 6.19 -9.10
C VAL A 33 -8.69 5.92 -10.52
N PRO A 34 -8.00 6.43 -11.55
CA PRO A 34 -8.41 6.22 -12.94
C PRO A 34 -8.35 4.74 -13.34
N PRO A 35 -8.94 4.37 -14.48
CA PRO A 35 -8.67 3.09 -15.11
C PRO A 35 -7.18 2.86 -15.33
N ASP A 36 -6.74 1.64 -15.05
CA ASP A 36 -5.37 1.19 -15.27
C ASP A 36 -5.38 -0.25 -15.81
N TYR A 37 -4.20 -0.86 -15.90
CA TYR A 37 -4.06 -2.23 -16.39
C TYR A 37 -4.66 -3.28 -15.45
N PHE A 38 -4.93 -2.94 -14.19
CA PHE A 38 -5.60 -3.81 -13.21
C PHE A 38 -7.12 -3.65 -13.21
N SER A 39 -7.62 -2.42 -13.41
CA SER A 39 -9.05 -2.11 -13.41
C SER A 39 -9.48 -1.31 -14.63
N LYS A 40 -10.33 -1.92 -15.47
CA LYS A 40 -10.91 -1.27 -16.67
C LYS A 40 -11.74 -0.03 -16.37
N THR A 41 -12.27 0.12 -15.15
CA THR A 41 -13.15 1.23 -14.74
C THR A 41 -12.55 2.08 -13.62
N GLY A 42 -11.29 1.82 -13.26
CA GLY A 42 -10.66 2.41 -12.08
C GLY A 42 -11.32 1.94 -10.79
N GLN A 43 -11.16 2.70 -9.71
CA GLN A 43 -11.82 2.45 -8.44
C GLN A 43 -12.45 3.74 -7.92
N LEU A 44 -13.74 3.68 -7.58
CA LEU A 44 -14.48 4.80 -7.01
C LEU A 44 -14.61 4.59 -5.50
N TRP A 45 -13.92 5.40 -4.71
CA TRP A 45 -13.85 5.19 -3.25
C TRP A 45 -14.93 5.96 -2.49
N GLY A 46 -15.40 7.08 -3.04
CA GLY A 46 -16.52 7.84 -2.45
C GLY A 46 -16.13 8.80 -1.32
N ASN A 47 -14.84 8.87 -0.94
CA ASN A 47 -14.38 9.81 0.08
C ASN A 47 -14.47 11.27 -0.39
N PRO A 48 -14.81 12.24 0.48
CA PRO A 48 -14.74 13.65 0.14
C PRO A 48 -13.29 14.09 -0.11
N LEU A 49 -13.13 15.06 -1.00
CA LEU A 49 -11.84 15.66 -1.33
C LEU A 49 -11.54 16.86 -0.41
N TYR A 50 -10.26 17.10 -0.16
CA TYR A 50 -9.78 18.21 0.65
C TYR A 50 -9.81 19.52 -0.13
N LYS A 51 -10.21 20.61 0.53
CA LYS A 51 -9.93 21.98 0.07
C LYS A 51 -8.51 22.35 0.51
N TRP A 52 -7.51 21.90 -0.23
CA TRP A 52 -6.10 22.11 0.11
C TRP A 52 -5.72 23.58 0.31
N ASP A 53 -6.33 24.49 -0.47
CA ASP A 53 -6.13 25.94 -0.32
C ASP A 53 -6.66 26.46 1.03
N GLU A 54 -7.76 25.89 1.54
CA GLU A 54 -8.30 26.27 2.85
C GLU A 54 -7.44 25.72 3.98
N LEU A 55 -6.98 24.47 3.86
CA LEU A 55 -6.03 23.87 4.80
C LEU A 55 -4.70 24.64 4.83
N ALA A 56 -4.25 25.19 3.71
CA ALA A 56 -3.00 25.94 3.67
C ALA A 56 -3.06 27.26 4.47
N LYS A 57 -4.24 27.86 4.66
CA LYS A 57 -4.39 29.16 5.34
C LYS A 57 -3.97 29.15 6.81
N ASP A 58 -4.00 27.99 7.47
CA ASP A 58 -3.62 27.83 8.88
C ASP A 58 -2.40 26.91 9.08
N ASP A 59 -1.54 26.84 8.07
CA ASP A 59 -0.39 25.93 8.02
C ASP A 59 -0.83 24.46 8.25
N TYR A 60 -1.92 24.05 7.62
CA TYR A 60 -2.48 22.70 7.65
C TYR A 60 -2.74 22.19 9.07
N ALA A 61 -3.33 23.01 9.93
CA ALA A 61 -3.48 22.72 11.37
C ALA A 61 -4.20 21.38 11.64
N TRP A 62 -5.23 21.06 10.86
CA TRP A 62 -5.96 19.78 10.98
C TRP A 62 -5.04 18.58 10.70
N TRP A 63 -4.21 18.65 9.66
CA TRP A 63 -3.26 17.58 9.33
C TRP A 63 -2.13 17.48 10.35
N ARG A 64 -1.65 18.60 10.91
CA ARG A 64 -0.68 18.59 12.01
C ARG A 64 -1.24 17.84 13.21
N ALA A 65 -2.46 18.17 13.64
CA ALA A 65 -3.13 17.48 14.74
C ALA A 65 -3.33 15.98 14.47
N ARG A 66 -3.66 15.61 13.22
CA ARG A 66 -3.79 14.21 12.79
C ARG A 66 -2.48 13.43 12.95
N PHE A 67 -1.35 13.98 12.48
CA PHE A 67 -0.04 13.37 12.67
C PHE A 67 0.38 13.32 14.14
N GLU A 68 0.21 14.41 14.89
CA GLU A 68 0.52 14.47 16.33
C GLU A 68 -0.24 13.40 17.13
N LEU A 69 -1.51 13.15 16.79
CA LEU A 69 -2.30 12.12 17.46
C LEU A 69 -1.81 10.72 17.11
N LEU A 70 -1.57 10.43 15.83
CA LEU A 70 -1.10 9.11 15.38
C LEU A 70 0.28 8.78 15.93
N LEU A 71 1.19 9.76 15.98
CA LEU A 71 2.55 9.55 16.50
C LEU A 71 2.59 9.34 18.02
N LYS A 72 1.45 9.46 18.72
CA LYS A 72 1.32 9.00 20.12
C LYS A 72 1.04 7.51 20.23
N THR A 73 0.64 6.84 19.15
CA THR A 73 0.25 5.42 19.15
C THR A 73 1.17 4.54 18.32
N VAL A 74 1.88 5.11 17.34
CA VAL A 74 2.82 4.38 16.48
C VAL A 74 4.12 5.17 16.28
N ASP A 75 5.23 4.45 16.09
CA ASP A 75 6.53 5.05 15.81
C ASP A 75 6.69 5.51 14.36
N ILE A 76 6.01 4.82 13.43
CA ILE A 76 6.10 5.06 11.99
C ILE A 76 4.69 5.03 11.39
N VAL A 77 4.40 5.99 10.51
CA VAL A 77 3.11 6.10 9.82
C VAL A 77 3.28 5.75 8.35
N ARG A 78 2.71 4.62 7.91
CA ARG A 78 2.46 4.40 6.48
C ARG A 78 1.38 5.38 6.01
N VAL A 79 1.70 6.25 5.08
CA VAL A 79 0.74 7.17 4.44
C VAL A 79 0.23 6.51 3.18
N ASP A 80 -1.03 6.12 3.23
CA ASP A 80 -1.76 5.45 2.15
C ASP A 80 -2.05 6.44 1.01
N HIS A 81 -2.00 5.98 -0.23
CA HIS A 81 -2.17 6.79 -1.43
C HIS A 81 -1.31 8.04 -1.43
N PHE A 82 0.00 7.91 -1.12
CA PHE A 82 0.92 9.04 -0.94
C PHE A 82 0.94 9.95 -2.18
N ARG A 83 0.79 9.38 -3.38
CA ARG A 83 0.74 10.15 -4.62
C ARG A 83 -0.33 11.25 -4.63
N GLY A 84 -1.40 11.09 -3.84
CA GLY A 84 -2.45 12.09 -3.64
C GLY A 84 -1.97 13.44 -3.10
N PHE A 85 -0.79 13.49 -2.48
CA PHE A 85 -0.16 14.74 -2.07
C PHE A 85 0.47 15.50 -3.25
N GLU A 86 0.84 14.83 -4.33
CA GLU A 86 1.31 15.46 -5.58
C GLU A 86 0.13 15.79 -6.50
N ALA A 87 -0.73 14.81 -6.76
CA ALA A 87 -1.98 14.97 -7.50
C ALA A 87 -2.97 13.89 -7.07
N TYR A 88 -4.28 14.13 -7.11
CA TYR A 88 -5.31 13.15 -6.77
C TYR A 88 -6.37 13.09 -7.86
N TRP A 89 -7.00 11.93 -8.02
CA TRP A 89 -8.05 11.72 -9.01
C TRP A 89 -9.40 12.11 -8.42
N ALA A 90 -10.01 13.14 -9.00
CA ALA A 90 -11.26 13.71 -8.55
C ALA A 90 -12.40 13.32 -9.50
N VAL A 91 -13.38 12.57 -9.00
CA VAL A 91 -14.54 12.12 -9.77
C VAL A 91 -15.76 12.96 -9.36
N PRO A 92 -16.55 13.51 -10.29
CA PRO A 92 -17.81 14.17 -9.97
C PRO A 92 -18.74 13.28 -9.15
N SER A 93 -19.42 13.85 -8.15
CA SER A 93 -20.41 13.09 -7.38
C SER A 93 -21.58 12.64 -8.27
N GLY A 94 -22.13 11.46 -7.99
CA GLY A 94 -23.19 10.82 -8.78
C GLY A 94 -22.70 9.89 -9.90
N GLU A 95 -21.40 9.89 -10.23
CA GLU A 95 -20.81 8.87 -11.09
C GLU A 95 -20.86 7.49 -10.41
N THR A 96 -21.02 6.43 -11.22
CA THR A 96 -21.01 5.04 -10.74
C THR A 96 -19.66 4.35 -10.93
N THR A 97 -18.72 4.99 -11.62
CA THR A 97 -17.36 4.51 -11.87
C THR A 97 -16.35 5.66 -11.75
N ALA A 98 -15.05 5.36 -11.75
CA ALA A 98 -14.01 6.38 -11.69
C ALA A 98 -13.52 6.87 -13.06
N VAL A 99 -14.15 6.43 -14.16
CA VAL A 99 -13.72 6.74 -15.53
C VAL A 99 -13.74 8.25 -15.81
N ASN A 100 -14.79 8.94 -15.37
CA ASN A 100 -15.04 10.36 -15.67
C ASN A 100 -14.42 11.31 -14.63
N GLY A 101 -13.24 10.97 -14.11
CA GLY A 101 -12.50 11.86 -13.20
C GLY A 101 -11.45 12.73 -13.91
N GLN A 102 -10.73 13.51 -13.11
CA GLN A 102 -9.59 14.29 -13.57
C GLN A 102 -8.51 14.38 -12.48
N TRP A 103 -7.25 14.52 -12.91
CA TRP A 103 -6.14 14.79 -12.00
C TRP A 103 -6.18 16.24 -11.53
N LEU A 104 -6.28 16.45 -10.22
CA LEU A 104 -6.12 17.74 -9.56
C LEU A 104 -4.82 17.75 -8.77
N LYS A 105 -4.14 18.89 -8.68
CA LYS A 105 -2.89 19.01 -7.92
C LYS A 105 -3.15 18.94 -6.42
N GLY A 106 -2.32 18.16 -5.73
CA GLY A 106 -2.24 18.13 -4.28
C GLY A 106 -1.35 19.25 -3.75
N PRO A 107 -1.15 19.32 -2.42
CA PRO A 107 -0.44 20.42 -1.76
C PRO A 107 1.09 20.29 -1.85
N GLY A 108 1.61 19.15 -2.33
CA GLY A 108 3.01 18.94 -2.69
C GLY A 108 4.02 19.16 -1.57
N ILE A 109 5.15 19.75 -1.94
CA ILE A 109 6.31 19.97 -1.05
C ILE A 109 5.95 20.89 0.13
N GLU A 110 5.13 21.93 -0.10
CA GLU A 110 4.77 22.91 0.92
C GLU A 110 4.07 22.27 2.12
N PHE A 111 3.23 21.26 1.87
CA PHE A 111 2.59 20.47 2.92
C PHE A 111 3.61 19.80 3.84
N PHE A 112 4.51 18.98 3.28
CA PHE A 112 5.46 18.22 4.07
C PHE A 112 6.56 19.10 4.68
N ALA A 113 6.91 20.21 4.03
CA ALA A 113 7.79 21.23 4.60
C ALA A 113 7.14 21.86 5.85
N THR A 114 5.83 22.13 5.79
CA THR A 114 5.06 22.65 6.92
C THR A 114 4.95 21.63 8.04
N MET A 115 4.64 20.36 7.72
CA MET A 115 4.66 19.30 8.73
C MET A 115 6.03 19.20 9.39
N ARG A 116 7.13 19.25 8.62
CA ARG A 116 8.50 19.22 9.15
C ARG A 116 8.83 20.42 10.04
N LYS A 117 8.37 21.62 9.66
CA LYS A 117 8.53 22.85 10.43
C LYS A 117 7.94 22.74 11.84
N TYR A 118 6.75 22.16 11.96
CA TYR A 118 6.03 22.09 13.24
C TYR A 118 6.27 20.80 14.04
N LEU A 119 6.46 19.68 13.37
CA LEU A 119 6.52 18.34 13.98
C LEU A 119 7.92 17.73 13.95
N GLY A 120 8.88 18.37 13.26
CA GLY A 120 10.21 17.83 13.04
C GLY A 120 10.25 16.76 11.94
N LYS A 121 11.28 15.91 11.94
CA LYS A 121 11.40 14.84 10.94
C LYS A 121 10.24 13.85 11.13
N LEU A 122 9.40 13.70 10.11
CA LEU A 122 8.27 12.76 10.14
C LEU A 122 8.74 11.33 9.84
N PRO A 123 8.37 10.34 10.68
CA PRO A 123 8.65 8.93 10.41
C PRO A 123 7.55 8.35 9.51
N ILE A 124 7.65 8.62 8.20
CA ILE A 124 6.64 8.20 7.20
C ILE A 124 7.20 7.09 6.32
N ILE A 125 6.35 6.11 5.98
CA ILE A 125 6.52 5.24 4.81
C ILE A 125 5.52 5.71 3.76
N ALA A 126 5.98 6.02 2.56
CA ALA A 126 5.13 6.42 1.45
C ALA A 126 4.57 5.16 0.76
N GLU A 127 3.25 4.99 0.76
CA GLU A 127 2.61 4.03 -0.14
C GLU A 127 2.59 4.64 -1.55
N ASP A 128 3.54 4.20 -2.37
CA ASP A 128 3.82 4.66 -3.73
C ASP A 128 3.65 3.52 -4.75
N LEU A 129 2.57 2.75 -4.62
CA LEU A 129 2.24 1.65 -5.54
C LEU A 129 1.37 2.15 -6.71
N GLY A 130 1.30 1.33 -7.76
CA GLY A 130 0.58 1.66 -9.00
C GLY A 130 1.42 2.48 -9.99
N ILE A 131 0.76 3.23 -10.86
CA ILE A 131 1.43 4.08 -11.84
C ILE A 131 1.85 5.39 -11.16
N ILE A 132 3.14 5.50 -10.84
CA ILE A 132 3.77 6.65 -10.19
C ILE A 132 4.48 7.52 -11.21
N THR A 133 4.38 8.83 -11.06
CA THR A 133 5.05 9.81 -11.93
C THR A 133 6.35 10.31 -11.30
N PRO A 134 7.31 10.83 -12.08
CA PRO A 134 8.55 11.39 -11.53
C PRO A 134 8.32 12.44 -10.44
N GLU A 135 7.25 13.24 -10.53
CA GLU A 135 6.93 14.27 -9.54
C GLU A 135 6.57 13.70 -8.17
N VAL A 136 5.94 12.52 -8.13
CA VAL A 136 5.64 11.82 -6.88
C VAL A 136 6.93 11.27 -6.26
N ASP A 137 7.83 10.73 -7.09
CA ASP A 137 9.15 10.28 -6.65
C ASP A 137 9.99 11.44 -6.12
N ASP A 138 10.01 12.58 -6.81
CA ASP A 138 10.68 13.80 -6.37
C ASP A 138 10.13 14.27 -5.01
N LEU A 139 8.81 14.27 -4.84
CA LEU A 139 8.18 14.60 -3.55
C LEU A 139 8.60 13.63 -2.44
N LYS A 140 8.60 12.33 -2.70
CA LYS A 140 9.03 11.31 -1.74
C LYS A 140 10.51 11.47 -1.37
N ASN A 141 11.37 11.70 -2.37
CA ASN A 141 12.82 11.79 -2.24
C ASN A 141 13.27 13.08 -1.53
N GLU A 142 12.61 14.21 -1.78
CA GLU A 142 12.86 15.49 -1.09
C GLU A 142 12.77 15.35 0.43
N PHE A 143 11.85 14.51 0.90
CA PHE A 143 11.66 14.25 2.33
C PHE A 143 12.34 12.98 2.83
N TYR A 144 13.03 12.25 1.94
CA TYR A 144 13.70 10.98 2.20
C TYR A 144 12.76 9.92 2.80
N PHE A 145 11.50 9.90 2.35
CA PHE A 145 10.55 8.87 2.80
C PHE A 145 10.82 7.55 2.09
N PRO A 146 10.91 6.41 2.80
CA PRO A 146 10.98 5.10 2.15
C PRO A 146 9.69 4.83 1.39
N GLY A 147 9.84 4.37 0.14
CA GLY A 147 8.75 3.82 -0.66
C GLY A 147 8.50 2.34 -0.36
N MET A 148 7.44 1.78 -0.93
CA MET A 148 7.07 0.38 -0.80
C MET A 148 7.47 -0.42 -2.04
N LYS A 149 7.89 -1.67 -1.83
CA LYS A 149 8.12 -2.66 -2.90
C LYS A 149 7.34 -3.91 -2.57
N VAL A 150 6.41 -4.31 -3.43
CA VAL A 150 5.58 -5.52 -3.26
C VAL A 150 6.02 -6.55 -4.29
N LEU A 151 6.54 -7.68 -3.82
CA LEU A 151 7.14 -8.69 -4.69
C LEU A 151 6.13 -9.29 -5.67
N HIS A 152 4.86 -9.46 -5.27
CA HIS A 152 3.81 -9.98 -6.16
C HIS A 152 3.69 -9.18 -7.46
N PHE A 153 3.79 -7.85 -7.41
CA PHE A 153 3.65 -6.99 -8.59
C PHE A 153 4.81 -7.08 -9.58
N ALA A 154 5.99 -7.47 -9.12
CA ALA A 154 7.15 -7.55 -10.00
C ALA A 154 7.06 -8.66 -11.05
N PHE A 155 6.16 -9.62 -10.85
CA PHE A 155 5.97 -10.77 -11.73
C PHE A 155 4.61 -10.75 -12.45
N GLU A 156 3.86 -9.67 -12.34
CA GLU A 156 2.55 -9.50 -13.00
C GLU A 156 2.64 -8.76 -14.35
N SER A 157 3.83 -8.30 -14.75
CA SER A 157 4.04 -7.76 -16.09
C SER A 157 4.14 -8.89 -17.11
N ASN A 158 3.48 -8.74 -18.28
CA ASN A 158 3.55 -9.65 -19.43
C ASN A 158 4.95 -9.68 -20.09
N ASP A 159 6.02 -9.40 -19.36
CA ASP A 159 7.38 -9.63 -19.82
C ASP A 159 7.73 -11.06 -19.45
N ASP A 160 8.01 -11.91 -20.43
CA ASP A 160 8.43 -13.32 -20.23
C ASP A 160 9.78 -13.45 -19.50
N ARG A 161 10.32 -12.34 -18.97
CA ARG A 161 11.61 -12.23 -18.27
C ARG A 161 11.39 -11.86 -16.80
N CYS A 162 11.64 -12.79 -15.90
CA CYS A 162 11.75 -12.52 -14.46
C CYS A 162 13.14 -11.98 -14.19
N LEU A 163 13.29 -10.67 -14.37
CA LEU A 163 14.48 -9.99 -13.92
C LEU A 163 14.46 -9.91 -12.39
N PRO A 164 15.63 -10.08 -11.72
CA PRO A 164 15.74 -9.79 -10.30
C PRO A 164 15.24 -8.38 -10.00
N ILE A 165 14.45 -8.25 -8.94
CA ILE A 165 13.88 -6.97 -8.54
C ILE A 165 14.98 -6.15 -7.89
N ILE A 166 15.31 -5.02 -8.49
CA ILE A 166 16.23 -4.06 -7.89
C ILE A 166 15.44 -3.31 -6.81
N ILE A 167 15.79 -3.58 -5.55
CA ILE A 167 15.15 -2.97 -4.39
C ILE A 167 16.17 -2.04 -3.75
N ASP A 168 15.88 -0.73 -3.76
CA ASP A 168 16.74 0.27 -3.16
C ASP A 168 16.71 0.22 -1.63
N LYS A 169 17.76 0.74 -1.01
CA LYS A 169 17.93 0.68 0.43
C LYS A 169 16.83 1.40 1.20
N ASN A 170 16.52 2.65 0.84
CA ASN A 170 15.45 3.44 1.46
C ASN A 170 14.06 2.99 0.96
N SER A 171 13.70 1.75 1.28
CA SER A 171 12.42 1.15 0.93
C SER A 171 11.96 0.15 1.99
N VAL A 172 10.67 -0.17 1.93
CA VAL A 172 10.05 -1.25 2.70
C VAL A 172 9.57 -2.31 1.73
N VAL A 173 10.14 -3.51 1.81
CA VAL A 173 9.72 -4.64 0.96
C VAL A 173 8.67 -5.49 1.66
N TYR A 174 7.71 -5.96 0.87
CA TYR A 174 6.65 -6.88 1.24
C TYR A 174 6.60 -8.03 0.24
N THR A 175 6.25 -9.23 0.69
CA THR A 175 5.82 -10.30 -0.23
C THR A 175 4.54 -9.88 -0.95
N GLY A 176 3.48 -9.72 -0.17
CA GLY A 176 2.21 -9.09 -0.50
C GLY A 176 1.80 -8.13 0.62
N THR A 177 0.80 -7.30 0.36
CA THR A 177 0.14 -6.49 1.39
C THR A 177 -1.16 -7.17 1.83
N HIS A 178 -1.95 -6.49 2.66
CA HIS A 178 -3.29 -6.95 3.05
C HIS A 178 -4.31 -6.93 1.89
N ASP A 179 -4.04 -6.17 0.82
CA ASP A 179 -4.88 -6.10 -0.38
C ASP A 179 -4.53 -7.18 -1.41
N ASN A 180 -3.37 -7.83 -1.25
CA ASN A 180 -2.95 -8.94 -2.09
C ASN A 180 -3.55 -10.25 -1.56
N ASP A 181 -3.55 -11.27 -2.42
CA ASP A 181 -3.72 -12.64 -1.95
C ASP A 181 -2.50 -13.06 -1.09
N THR A 182 -2.62 -14.15 -0.34
CA THR A 182 -1.46 -14.85 0.23
C THR A 182 -0.48 -15.23 -0.88
N THR A 183 0.81 -15.36 -0.57
CA THR A 183 1.82 -15.74 -1.56
C THR A 183 1.55 -17.12 -2.16
N VAL A 184 1.04 -18.06 -1.37
CA VAL A 184 0.62 -19.40 -1.86
C VAL A 184 -0.57 -19.28 -2.80
N GLY A 185 -1.60 -18.52 -2.42
CA GLY A 185 -2.79 -18.28 -3.24
C GLY A 185 -2.46 -17.57 -4.56
N TRP A 186 -1.69 -16.48 -4.47
CA TRP A 186 -1.16 -15.73 -5.60
C TRP A 186 -0.36 -16.61 -6.56
N TYR A 187 0.58 -17.41 -6.05
CA TYR A 187 1.43 -18.25 -6.89
C TYR A 187 0.64 -19.37 -7.57
N ASN A 188 -0.32 -19.99 -6.87
CA ASN A 188 -1.22 -20.98 -7.46
C ASN A 188 -2.03 -20.40 -8.62
N LYS A 189 -2.55 -19.18 -8.44
CA LYS A 189 -3.27 -18.47 -9.50
C LYS A 189 -2.34 -18.15 -10.68
N LEU A 190 -1.15 -17.62 -10.41
CA LEU A 190 -0.14 -17.34 -11.44
C LEU A 190 0.24 -18.59 -12.23
N ALA A 191 0.44 -19.74 -11.57
CA ALA A 191 0.76 -21.00 -12.22
C ALA A 191 -0.37 -21.52 -13.12
N ALA A 192 -1.64 -21.25 -12.76
CA ALA A 192 -2.79 -21.61 -13.57
C ALA A 192 -2.99 -20.67 -14.78
N GLU A 193 -2.78 -19.36 -14.59
CA GLU A 193 -3.08 -18.33 -15.60
C GLU A 193 -1.89 -18.01 -16.51
N SER A 194 -0.66 -18.16 -16.03
CA SER A 194 0.58 -17.91 -16.76
C SER A 194 1.70 -18.88 -16.32
N PRO A 195 1.67 -20.15 -16.80
CA PRO A 195 2.67 -21.16 -16.48
C PRO A 195 4.11 -20.75 -16.80
N THR A 196 4.32 -19.96 -17.86
CA THR A 196 5.65 -19.43 -18.24
C THR A 196 6.21 -18.51 -17.16
N THR A 197 5.40 -17.55 -16.70
CA THR A 197 5.77 -16.61 -15.65
C THR A 197 5.98 -17.32 -14.31
N ALA A 198 5.12 -18.26 -13.96
CA ALA A 198 5.29 -19.08 -12.75
C ALA A 198 6.59 -19.89 -12.78
N LYS A 199 6.91 -20.54 -13.92
CA LYS A 199 8.17 -21.25 -14.11
C LYS A 199 9.37 -20.33 -13.90
N CYS A 200 9.30 -19.14 -14.46
CA CYS A 200 10.34 -18.14 -14.39
C CYS A 200 10.53 -17.59 -12.96
N VAL A 201 9.45 -17.38 -12.19
CA VAL A 201 9.50 -17.06 -10.76
C VAL A 201 10.19 -18.17 -9.97
N ARG A 202 9.88 -19.44 -10.26
CA ARG A 202 10.57 -20.57 -9.62
C ARG A 202 12.07 -20.58 -9.90
N GLU A 203 12.47 -20.37 -11.15
CA GLU A 203 13.88 -20.33 -11.55
C GLU A 203 14.62 -19.20 -10.82
N LEU A 204 14.00 -18.02 -10.72
CA LEU A 204 14.56 -16.87 -9.98
C LEU A 204 14.74 -17.20 -8.49
N LEU A 205 13.81 -17.95 -7.90
CA LEU A 205 13.87 -18.37 -6.49
C LEU A 205 14.71 -19.64 -6.26
N GLY A 206 15.29 -20.22 -7.31
CA GLY A 206 16.07 -21.46 -7.22
C GLY A 206 15.24 -22.69 -6.83
N LEU A 207 13.96 -22.73 -7.19
CA LEU A 207 13.04 -23.82 -6.89
C LEU A 207 13.13 -24.94 -7.94
N ALA A 208 13.12 -26.20 -7.49
CA ALA A 208 13.08 -27.38 -8.37
C ALA A 208 11.69 -27.62 -8.97
N ASP A 209 11.63 -28.36 -10.09
CA ASP A 209 10.43 -28.54 -10.92
C ASP A 209 9.21 -29.15 -10.20
N ASP A 210 9.44 -29.92 -9.12
CA ASP A 210 8.41 -30.66 -8.36
C ASP A 210 8.00 -29.97 -7.04
N SER A 211 8.37 -28.71 -6.83
CA SER A 211 8.12 -28.01 -5.56
C SER A 211 6.66 -27.55 -5.42
N ALA A 212 6.02 -27.96 -4.31
CA ALA A 212 4.68 -27.52 -3.93
C ALA A 212 4.62 -26.01 -3.69
N ALA A 213 3.44 -25.40 -3.82
CA ALA A 213 3.19 -23.99 -3.55
C ALA A 213 3.59 -23.55 -2.13
N GLU A 214 3.62 -24.47 -1.18
CA GLU A 214 4.15 -24.30 0.19
C GLU A 214 5.62 -23.83 0.17
N ILE A 215 6.44 -24.39 -0.73
CA ILE A 215 7.86 -24.03 -0.86
C ILE A 215 8.02 -22.62 -1.47
N ALA A 216 7.08 -22.18 -2.31
CA ALA A 216 7.10 -20.83 -2.87
C ALA A 216 6.91 -19.78 -1.77
N GLY A 217 6.03 -20.02 -0.79
CA GLY A 217 5.80 -19.12 0.34
C GLY A 217 7.10 -18.80 1.09
N HIS A 218 7.80 -19.82 1.60
CA HIS A 218 9.03 -19.61 2.34
C HIS A 218 10.16 -18.98 1.48
N ARG A 219 10.30 -19.35 0.20
CA ARG A 219 11.33 -18.73 -0.66
C ARG A 219 11.06 -17.27 -0.98
N PHE A 220 9.80 -16.87 -1.12
CA PHE A 220 9.44 -15.46 -1.27
C PHE A 220 9.80 -14.64 -0.02
N VAL A 221 9.59 -15.21 1.16
CA VAL A 221 10.02 -14.60 2.42
C VAL A 221 11.55 -14.47 2.47
N GLU A 222 12.29 -15.53 2.14
CA GLU A 222 13.76 -15.47 2.06
C GLU A 222 14.24 -14.44 1.03
N TYR A 223 13.59 -14.34 -0.13
CA TYR A 223 13.89 -13.36 -1.16
C TYR A 223 13.69 -11.92 -0.67
N ALA A 224 12.59 -11.65 0.05
CA ALA A 224 12.36 -10.36 0.68
C ALA A 224 13.45 -10.04 1.72
N TYR A 225 13.83 -10.99 2.56
CA TYR A 225 14.92 -10.84 3.54
C TYR A 225 16.28 -10.61 2.87
N ALA A 226 16.55 -11.26 1.73
CA ALA A 226 17.78 -11.10 0.97
C ALA A 226 17.90 -9.75 0.23
N SER A 227 16.81 -8.99 0.13
CA SER A 227 16.81 -7.69 -0.55
C SER A 227 17.69 -6.66 0.16
N ASN A 228 17.97 -5.55 -0.52
CA ASN A 228 18.74 -4.43 0.05
C ASN A 228 17.85 -3.43 0.84
N ALA A 229 16.54 -3.66 0.94
CA ALA A 229 15.63 -2.77 1.67
C ALA A 229 16.01 -2.64 3.16
N ASP A 230 15.87 -1.43 3.70
CA ASP A 230 16.07 -1.13 5.12
C ASP A 230 15.04 -1.84 6.00
N THR A 231 13.83 -2.10 5.49
CA THR A 231 12.77 -2.79 6.24
C THR A 231 12.11 -3.88 5.39
N VAL A 232 11.88 -5.04 6.01
CA VAL A 232 11.13 -6.16 5.42
C VAL A 232 9.90 -6.41 6.27
N ILE A 233 8.72 -6.42 5.66
CA ILE A 233 7.46 -6.71 6.36
C ILE A 233 6.76 -7.85 5.63
N ILE A 234 6.47 -8.92 6.37
CA ILE A 234 5.85 -10.13 5.83
C ILE A 234 4.48 -10.32 6.48
N PRO A 235 3.39 -10.44 5.70
CA PRO A 235 2.09 -10.85 6.23
C PRO A 235 2.21 -12.18 6.99
N PHE A 236 1.51 -12.30 8.11
CA PHE A 236 1.63 -13.52 8.92
C PHE A 236 1.04 -14.74 8.21
N GLN A 237 0.11 -14.55 7.27
CA GLN A 237 -0.36 -15.61 6.36
C GLN A 237 0.76 -16.25 5.56
N ASP A 238 1.73 -15.46 5.09
CA ASP A 238 2.87 -15.95 4.30
C ASP A 238 3.89 -16.69 5.19
N ILE A 239 4.06 -16.24 6.44
CA ILE A 239 4.86 -16.95 7.45
C ILE A 239 4.30 -18.35 7.76
N LEU A 240 2.97 -18.46 7.72
CA LEU A 240 2.23 -19.68 7.96
C LEU A 240 1.94 -20.48 6.67
N GLU A 241 2.37 -19.97 5.50
CA GLU A 241 2.18 -20.61 4.19
C GLU A 241 0.70 -20.94 3.89
N LEU A 242 -0.22 -20.04 4.28
CA LEU A 242 -1.66 -20.21 4.08
C LEU A 242 -2.10 -19.85 2.64
N GLY A 243 -3.22 -20.41 2.19
CA GLY A 243 -3.79 -20.18 0.86
C GLY A 243 -4.78 -19.01 0.80
N SER A 244 -5.48 -18.89 -0.34
CA SER A 244 -6.42 -17.79 -0.62
C SER A 244 -7.59 -17.68 0.36
N GLU A 245 -7.93 -18.75 1.07
CA GLU A 245 -8.91 -18.72 2.16
C GLU A 245 -8.50 -17.82 3.34
N SER A 246 -7.22 -17.44 3.39
CA SER A 246 -6.64 -16.58 4.42
C SER A 246 -6.38 -15.14 3.95
N ARG A 247 -6.83 -14.77 2.74
CA ARG A 247 -6.71 -13.41 2.22
C ARG A 247 -7.39 -12.40 3.15
N MET A 248 -6.74 -11.26 3.40
CA MET A 248 -7.27 -10.25 4.31
C MET A 248 -8.31 -9.36 3.64
N ASN A 249 -8.01 -8.84 2.44
CA ASN A 249 -8.91 -7.98 1.70
C ASN A 249 -8.80 -8.27 0.19
N LEU A 250 -9.94 -8.29 -0.50
CA LEU A 250 -10.04 -8.28 -1.95
C LEU A 250 -10.55 -6.89 -2.38
N PRO A 251 -9.69 -6.02 -2.93
CA PRO A 251 -10.10 -4.69 -3.37
C PRO A 251 -11.27 -4.73 -4.36
N GLY A 252 -12.22 -3.82 -4.18
CA GLY A 252 -13.39 -3.69 -5.06
C GLY A 252 -14.56 -4.63 -4.73
N THR A 253 -14.49 -5.41 -3.65
CA THR A 253 -15.63 -6.24 -3.18
C THR A 253 -16.23 -5.70 -1.87
N ILE A 254 -17.48 -6.11 -1.61
CA ILE A 254 -18.21 -5.82 -0.38
C ILE A 254 -18.55 -7.16 0.28
N GLY A 255 -18.33 -7.27 1.59
CA GLY A 255 -18.49 -8.51 2.35
C GLY A 255 -17.24 -9.40 2.28
N ASP A 256 -17.09 -10.29 3.26
CA ASP A 256 -16.04 -11.32 3.37
C ASP A 256 -14.58 -10.79 3.42
N ASN A 257 -14.39 -9.50 3.70
CA ASN A 257 -13.09 -8.87 3.89
C ASN A 257 -12.83 -8.57 5.37
N TRP A 258 -11.56 -8.52 5.76
CA TRP A 258 -11.08 -8.17 7.11
C TRP A 258 -11.42 -9.18 8.21
N GLU A 259 -11.77 -10.41 7.83
CA GLU A 259 -12.25 -11.44 8.76
C GLU A 259 -11.16 -12.44 9.18
N TRP A 260 -10.04 -12.51 8.46
CA TRP A 260 -8.99 -13.48 8.76
C TRP A 260 -8.41 -13.27 10.17
N ARG A 261 -8.25 -14.37 10.90
CA ARG A 261 -7.70 -14.37 12.26
C ARG A 261 -6.71 -15.51 12.42
N CYS A 262 -5.55 -15.19 12.96
CA CYS A 262 -4.57 -16.19 13.32
C CYS A 262 -5.00 -16.98 14.57
N LEU A 263 -4.86 -18.31 14.52
CA LEU A 263 -5.06 -19.17 15.68
C LEU A 263 -3.92 -19.01 16.67
N LYS A 264 -4.25 -18.97 17.98
CA LYS A 264 -3.23 -18.85 19.04
C LYS A 264 -2.19 -19.99 18.99
N SER A 265 -2.58 -21.17 18.50
CA SER A 265 -1.70 -22.33 18.34
C SER A 265 -0.60 -22.13 17.28
N ALA A 266 -0.72 -21.14 16.39
CA ALA A 266 0.32 -20.85 15.40
C ALA A 266 1.56 -20.16 16.01
N PHE A 267 1.43 -19.54 17.19
CA PHE A 267 2.53 -18.87 17.88
C PHE A 267 3.33 -19.87 18.72
N THR A 268 4.21 -20.62 18.08
CA THR A 268 5.04 -21.63 18.75
C THR A 268 6.50 -21.15 18.94
N PRO A 269 7.22 -21.64 19.96
CA PRO A 269 8.65 -21.37 20.13
C PRO A 269 9.49 -21.80 18.92
N GLU A 270 9.09 -22.88 18.23
CA GLU A 270 9.77 -23.37 17.03
C GLU A 270 9.64 -22.37 15.88
N LEU A 271 8.44 -21.81 15.65
CA LEU A 271 8.25 -20.77 14.64
C LEU A 271 9.07 -19.52 14.97
N ALA A 272 9.06 -19.08 16.23
CA ALA A 272 9.85 -17.95 16.68
C ALA A 272 11.37 -18.19 16.45
N GLY A 273 11.86 -19.40 16.75
CA GLY A 273 13.25 -19.79 16.48
C GLY A 273 13.59 -19.73 14.99
N ARG A 274 12.74 -20.29 14.12
CA ARG A 274 12.92 -20.25 12.66
C ARG A 274 13.00 -18.81 12.12
N LEU A 275 12.14 -17.91 12.60
CA LEU A 275 12.15 -16.50 12.20
C LEU A 275 13.39 -15.76 12.72
N ALA A 276 13.83 -16.05 13.95
CA ALA A 276 15.06 -15.48 14.50
C ALA A 276 16.30 -15.91 13.71
N GLU A 277 16.40 -17.19 13.33
CA GLU A 277 17.48 -17.69 12.47
C GLU A 277 17.45 -17.06 11.09
N LEU A 278 16.27 -16.86 10.51
CA LEU A 278 16.10 -16.18 9.23
C LEU A 278 16.60 -14.73 9.29
N ALA A 279 16.18 -13.99 10.32
CA ALA A 279 16.63 -12.61 10.56
C ALA A 279 18.15 -12.54 10.72
N ALA A 280 18.73 -13.41 11.56
CA ALA A 280 20.17 -13.50 11.76
C ALA A 280 20.94 -13.81 10.46
N ARG A 281 20.44 -14.76 9.65
CA ARG A 281 21.06 -15.15 8.37
C ARG A 281 21.20 -13.96 7.42
N TYR A 282 20.22 -13.08 7.38
CA TYR A 282 20.18 -11.93 6.48
C TYR A 282 20.55 -10.60 7.17
N SER A 283 21.04 -10.64 8.41
CA SER A 283 21.45 -9.47 9.20
C SER A 283 20.34 -8.44 9.40
N ARG A 284 19.15 -8.92 9.82
CA ARG A 284 17.96 -8.12 10.11
C ARG A 284 17.55 -8.24 11.57
#